data_AF-A0A0A2LZZ3-F1
#
_entry.id   AF-A0A0A2LZZ3-F1
#
_cell.length_a   1.000
_cell.length_b   1.000
_cell.length_c   1.000
_cell.angle_alpha   90.00
_cell.angle_beta   90.00
_cell.angle_gamma   90.00
#
_symmetry.space_group_name_H-M   'P 1'
#
loop_
_entity.id
_entity.type
_entity.pdbx_description
1 polymer ?
#
loop_
_entity_poly.entity_id
_entity_poly.type
_entity_poly.pdbx_seq_one_letter_code
_entity_poly.pdbx_strand_id
1 'polypeptide(L)'
;HISGMDIFARGLISAEHILKNTKYTELRKERYASFDGGKGAEFEKGGLTLEDLNIYARQNGEPKQISGRQELFEQIIANAY
;
A
#
# COMPACT_ATOMS: atom_id res chain seq x y z
N HIS A 1 30.37 16.66 -2.58
CA HIS A 1 29.20 17.51 -2.28
C HIS A 1 28.31 17.71 -3.51
N ILE A 2 28.78 18.35 -4.59
CA ILE A 2 27.98 18.61 -5.81
C ILE A 2 27.27 17.35 -6.36
N SER A 3 28.02 16.28 -6.65
CA SER A 3 27.43 15.03 -7.15
C SER A 3 26.39 14.41 -6.21
N GLY A 4 26.53 14.59 -4.89
CA GLY A 4 25.52 14.15 -3.93
C GLY A 4 24.25 14.98 -4.02
N MET A 5 24.39 16.30 -4.14
CA MET A 5 23.25 17.22 -4.31
C MET A 5 22.47 16.92 -5.59
N ASP A 6 23.16 16.63 -6.70
CA ASP A 6 22.52 16.28 -7.97
C ASP A 6 21.74 14.96 -7.89
N ILE A 7 22.29 13.94 -7.22
CA ILE A 7 21.60 12.66 -7.01
C ILE A 7 20.33 12.85 -6.16
N PHE A 8 20.40 13.63 -5.09
CA PHE A 8 19.22 13.94 -4.27
C PHE A 8 18.18 14.76 -5.03
N ALA A 9 18.60 15.75 -5.82
CA ALA A 9 17.69 16.54 -6.64
C ALA A 9 16.94 15.67 -7.65
N ARG A 10 17.65 14.78 -8.35
CA ARG A 10 17.04 13.81 -9.27
C ARG A 10 16.10 12.86 -8.54
N GLY A 11 16.52 12.31 -7.39
CA GLY A 11 15.69 11.44 -6.57
C GLY A 11 14.40 12.12 -6.11
N LEU A 12 14.46 13.40 -5.75
CA LEU A 12 13.30 14.19 -5.37
C LEU A 12 12.31 14.36 -6.52
N ILE A 13 12.79 14.69 -7.72
CA ILE A 13 11.96 14.85 -8.92
C ILE A 13 11.29 13.52 -9.30
N SER A 14 12.05 12.42 -9.33
CA SER A 14 11.50 11.09 -9.61
C SER A 14 10.46 10.67 -8.56
N ALA A 15 10.73 10.91 -7.27
CA ALA A 15 9.79 10.59 -6.20
C ALA A 15 8.49 11.40 -6.30
N GLU A 16 8.58 12.69 -6.62
CA GLU A 16 7.39 13.51 -6.88
C GLU A 16 6.59 12.94 -8.04
N HIS A 17 7.24 12.61 -9.16
CA HIS A 17 6.58 12.04 -10.32
C HIS A 17 5.87 10.72 -9.99
N ILE A 18 6.53 9.81 -9.27
CA ILE A 18 5.93 8.54 -8.81
C ILE A 18 4.66 8.82 -8.01
N LEU A 19 4.72 9.73 -7.04
CA LEU A 19 3.60 9.98 -6.12
C LEU A 19 2.43 10.71 -6.77
N LYS A 20 2.68 11.62 -7.73
CA LYS A 20 1.66 12.48 -8.32
C LYS A 20 1.14 12.00 -9.67
N ASN A 21 1.98 11.36 -10.49
CA ASN A 21 1.69 11.09 -11.90
C ASN A 21 1.58 9.60 -12.23
N THR A 22 1.72 8.71 -11.24
CA THR A 22 1.57 7.26 -11.44
C THR A 22 0.50 6.69 -10.53
N LYS A 23 0.14 5.43 -10.75
CA LYS A 23 -0.82 4.70 -9.91
C LYS A 23 -0.26 4.23 -8.57
N TYR A 24 0.99 4.56 -8.22
CA TYR A 24 1.65 4.02 -7.02
C TYR A 24 0.82 4.18 -5.74
N THR A 25 0.29 5.38 -5.49
CA THR A 25 -0.50 5.70 -4.30
C THR A 25 -1.87 5.01 -4.30
N GLU A 26 -2.53 4.96 -5.45
CA GLU A 26 -3.79 4.23 -5.67
C GLU A 26 -3.61 2.74 -5.40
N LEU A 27 -2.60 2.10 -6.01
CA LEU A 27 -2.29 0.68 -5.83
C LEU A 27 -2.03 0.33 -4.36
N ARG A 28 -1.29 1.20 -3.64
CA ARG A 28 -1.06 1.03 -2.21
C ARG A 28 -2.37 1.14 -1.43
N LYS A 29 -3.21 2.13 -1.73
CA LYS A 29 -4.51 2.29 -1.06
C LYS A 29 -5.41 1.07 -1.30
N GLU A 30 -5.52 0.61 -2.54
CA GLU A 30 -6.29 -0.59 -2.91
C GLU A 30 -5.84 -1.81 -2.10
N ARG A 31 -4.53 -1.99 -1.91
CA ARG A 31 -3.96 -3.15 -1.20
C ARG A 31 -4.43 -3.25 0.27
N TYR A 32 -4.65 -2.11 0.91
CA TYR A 32 -5.03 -2.00 2.32
C TYR A 32 -6.48 -1.54 2.54
N ALA A 33 -7.28 -1.43 1.48
CA ALA A 33 -8.65 -0.94 1.54
C ALA A 33 -9.58 -1.75 2.48
N SER A 34 -9.22 -2.99 2.81
CA SER A 34 -9.97 -3.80 3.78
C SER A 34 -9.97 -3.20 5.19
N PHE A 35 -8.99 -2.37 5.54
CA PHE A 35 -8.91 -1.70 6.85
C PHE A 35 -9.75 -0.41 6.90
N ASP A 36 -10.13 0.16 5.75
CA ASP A 36 -10.90 1.41 5.69
C ASP A 36 -12.41 1.22 5.93
N GLY A 37 -12.90 -0.02 6.06
CA GLY A 37 -14.33 -0.31 6.21
C GLY A 37 -14.66 -1.58 6.98
N GLY A 38 -15.94 -1.73 7.34
CA GLY A 38 -16.48 -2.90 8.04
C GLY A 38 -15.66 -3.30 9.27
N LYS A 39 -15.43 -4.61 9.43
CA LYS A 39 -14.65 -5.18 10.54
C LYS A 39 -13.17 -4.78 10.52
N GLY A 40 -12.60 -4.43 9.37
CA GLY A 40 -11.22 -3.94 9.30
C GLY A 40 -11.05 -2.57 9.95
N ALA A 41 -12.03 -1.67 9.78
CA ALA A 41 -12.01 -0.36 10.44
C ALA A 41 -12.23 -0.46 11.96
N GLU A 42 -13.06 -1.40 12.42
CA GLU A 42 -13.21 -1.69 13.86
C GLU A 42 -11.90 -2.25 14.46
N PHE A 43 -11.24 -3.14 13.72
CA PHE A 43 -9.94 -3.70 14.10
C PHE A 43 -8.87 -2.61 14.23
N GLU A 44 -8.73 -1.74 13.24
CA GLU A 44 -7.71 -0.67 13.24
C GLU A 44 -7.88 0.28 14.43
N LYS A 45 -9.12 0.53 14.85
CA LYS A 45 -9.44 1.37 16.02
C LYS A 45 -9.27 0.65 17.36
N GLY A 46 -8.85 -0.62 17.37
CA GLY A 46 -8.72 -1.43 18.58
C GLY A 46 -10.05 -1.84 19.20
N GLY A 47 -11.14 -1.84 18.41
CA GLY A 47 -12.50 -2.15 18.89
C GLY A 47 -12.86 -3.63 18.92
N LEU A 48 -11.96 -4.51 18.49
CA LEU A 48 -12.20 -5.97 18.43
C LEU A 48 -11.33 -6.73 19.42
N THR A 49 -11.95 -7.68 20.10
CA THR A 49 -11.25 -8.68 20.93
C THR A 49 -10.75 -9.85 20.09
N LEU A 50 -9.96 -10.74 20.69
CA LEU A 50 -9.54 -11.99 20.01
C LEU A 50 -10.73 -12.91 19.74
N GLU A 51 -11.74 -12.90 20.62
CA GLU A 51 -12.98 -13.63 20.48
C GLU A 51 -13.77 -13.15 19.25
N ASP A 52 -13.88 -11.83 19.06
CA ASP A 52 -14.56 -11.23 17.90
C ASP A 52 -13.86 -11.60 16.58
N LEU A 53 -12.53 -11.57 16.57
CA LEU A 53 -11.72 -11.96 15.41
C LEU A 53 -11.90 -13.44 15.05
N ASN A 54 -11.95 -14.32 16.05
CA ASN A 54 -12.21 -15.74 15.85
C ASN A 54 -13.61 -15.99 15.27
N ILE A 55 -14.64 -15.32 15.77
CA ILE A 55 -16.01 -15.41 15.22
C ILE A 55 -16.03 -14.94 13.77
N TYR A 56 -15.41 -13.79 13.47
CA TYR A 56 -15.35 -13.24 12.12
C TYR A 56 -14.64 -14.19 11.15
N ALA A 57 -13.51 -14.78 11.54
CA ALA A 57 -12.76 -15.73 10.70
C ALA A 57 -13.59 -16.99 10.38
N ARG A 58 -14.30 -17.55 11.37
CA ARG A 58 -15.16 -18.74 11.16
C ARG A 58 -16.32 -18.48 10.21
N GLN A 59 -16.87 -17.26 10.21
CA GLN A 59 -18.00 -16.89 9.36
C GLN A 59 -17.59 -16.59 7.91
N ASN A 60 -16.40 -16.02 7.70
CA ASN A 60 -15.95 -15.55 6.39
C ASN A 60 -15.10 -16.56 5.61
N GLY A 61 -14.62 -17.62 6.26
CA GLY A 61 -13.81 -18.65 5.62
C GLY A 61 -12.41 -18.15 5.24
N GLU A 62 -11.82 -18.72 4.18
CA GLU A 62 -10.47 -18.37 3.75
C GLU A 62 -10.41 -16.96 3.12
N PRO A 63 -9.44 -16.12 3.50
CA PRO A 63 -9.25 -14.82 2.87
C PRO A 63 -8.92 -14.95 1.38
N LYS A 64 -9.54 -14.10 0.56
CA LYS A 64 -9.20 -13.99 -0.86
C LYS A 64 -7.74 -13.58 -1.03
N GLN A 65 -6.96 -14.43 -1.71
CA GLN A 65 -5.60 -14.09 -2.10
C GLN A 65 -5.62 -13.04 -3.22
N ILE A 66 -4.80 -12.01 -3.06
CA ILE A 66 -4.59 -10.98 -4.08
C ILE A 66 -3.10 -10.85 -4.38
N SER A 67 -2.75 -10.62 -5.65
CA SER A 67 -1.36 -10.44 -6.07
C SER A 67 -0.74 -9.22 -5.40
N GLY A 68 0.53 -9.34 -5.01
CA GLY A 68 1.34 -8.23 -4.51
C GLY A 68 1.75 -7.22 -5.59
N ARG A 69 1.59 -7.56 -6.87
CA ARG A 69 1.95 -6.73 -8.03
C ARG A 69 3.39 -6.20 -7.98
N GLN A 70 4.34 -7.02 -7.52
CA GLN A 70 5.74 -6.60 -7.32
C GLN A 70 6.38 -6.06 -8.60
N GLU A 71 6.25 -6.79 -9.70
CA GLU A 71 6.82 -6.41 -11.00
C GLU A 71 6.23 -5.09 -11.51
N LEU A 72 4.94 -4.84 -11.24
CA LEU A 72 4.30 -3.58 -11.58
C LEU A 72 4.89 -2.41 -10.76
N PHE A 73 5.09 -2.60 -9.45
CA PHE A 73 5.73 -1.57 -8.62
C PHE A 73 7.17 -1.28 -9.07
N GLU A 74 7.94 -2.33 -9.41
CA GLU A 74 9.30 -2.18 -9.93
C GLU A 74 9.29 -1.42 -11.27
N GLN A 75 8.35 -1.72 -12.17
CA GLN A 75 8.20 -0.99 -13.43
C GLN A 75 7.84 0.48 -13.23
N ILE A 76 6.96 0.81 -12.28
CA ILE A 76 6.63 2.21 -11.98
C ILE A 76 7.88 2.99 -11.54
N ILE A 77 8.72 2.39 -10.68
CA ILE A 77 9.94 3.04 -10.17
C ILE A 77 11.01 3.14 -11.27
N ALA A 78 11.23 2.06 -12.02
CA ALA A 78 12.26 2.01 -13.06
C ALA A 78 12.00 3.00 -14.20
N ASN A 79 10.73 3.33 -14.47
CA ASN A 79 10.32 4.25 -15.54
C ASN A 79 10.01 5.68 -15.03
N ALA A 80 10.33 5.99 -13.77
CA ALA A 80 10.12 7.32 -13.19
C ALA A 80 11.35 8.22 -13.40
N TYR A 81 11.43 8.85 -14.56
CA TYR A 81 12.48 9.81 -14.92
C TYR A 81 11.95 10.96 -15.74
#